data_AF-A0A3E4NAW2-F1
#
_entry.id   AF-A0A3E4NAW2-F1
#
_cell.length_a   1.000
_cell.length_b   1.000
_cell.length_c   1.000
_cell.angle_alpha   90.00
_cell.angle_beta   90.00
_cell.angle_gamma   90.00
#
_symmetry.space_group_name_H-M   'P 1'
#
loop_
_entity.id
_entity.type
_entity.pdbx_description
1 polymer ?
#
loop_
_entity_poly.entity_id
_entity_poly.type
_entity_poly.pdbx_seq_one_letter_code
_entity_poly.pdbx_strand_id
1 'polypeptide(L)'
;MNITKAFCLSIALLGASNMQAITNSDFVIQQDNTQINNYQTNRPEASKRLFVSQAVEQQIAHIKQLLTNVRLAWMFENCFPNTLDTTVHFDGKDDTFVYTGDIHAMWLRDSGAQVWPYVQLANKDAKLKKMLAGVIKRQFKCINIDPYANAFNMNSEGGEWMSDLTDMKPELHERKWEIDSLCYPIRLAYHYWKTTGDASIFSDEWLTAIAKVLKTFKEQQRKEDPKGPYRFQRKTERALDTMTNDGWGNPVKPVGLIASAFRPSDDATTFQFLVPSNFFAVTSLRKAAEILNTVNKKPDLAKECTTLSNEVEAALKKYAVYNHPKYGKIYAFEVDGFGNQLLMDDANVPSLIALPYLGDVKVNDPIYQNTRKFVWSEDNPYFFKGTAGEGIGGPHIGYDMIWPMSIMMKAFTSQNDAEIKTCIKMLMDTDAGTGFMHESFHKNDPKNFTRSWFAWQNTLFGELILKLVNEGKVDLLNSIQ
;
A
#
# COMPACT_ATOMS: atom_id res chain seq x y z
N MET A 1 -33.62 41.41 -60.59
CA MET A 1 -32.52 41.79 -59.68
C MET A 1 -32.17 40.55 -58.86
N ASN A 2 -30.96 40.00 -59.05
CA ASN A 2 -30.30 38.84 -58.38
C ASN A 2 -31.04 37.47 -58.50
N ILE A 3 -30.66 36.50 -59.36
CA ILE A 3 -29.42 35.68 -59.45
C ILE A 3 -29.15 35.01 -58.08
N THR A 4 -29.25 33.68 -57.84
CA THR A 4 -28.58 32.55 -58.53
C THR A 4 -29.08 31.18 -58.01
N LYS A 5 -29.24 30.20 -58.94
CA LYS A 5 -29.03 28.71 -58.88
C LYS A 5 -29.75 27.83 -57.82
N ALA A 6 -30.10 26.55 -58.04
CA ALA A 6 -30.47 25.64 -59.15
C ALA A 6 -30.42 24.19 -58.57
N PHE A 7 -31.24 23.28 -59.14
CA PHE A 7 -31.32 21.77 -59.04
C PHE A 7 -32.51 21.22 -58.22
N CYS A 8 -33.56 20.64 -58.82
CA CYS A 8 -33.69 19.30 -59.47
C CYS A 8 -33.42 18.14 -58.47
N LEU A 9 -34.21 17.07 -58.31
CA LEU A 9 -35.28 16.47 -59.11
C LEU A 9 -36.08 15.47 -58.20
N SER A 10 -37.30 15.17 -58.65
CA SER A 10 -38.32 14.19 -58.26
C SER A 10 -37.92 12.78 -57.80
N ILE A 11 -38.76 12.14 -56.97
CA ILE A 11 -39.00 10.68 -57.00
C ILE A 11 -40.50 10.38 -56.86
N ALA A 12 -41.00 9.58 -57.81
CA ALA A 12 -42.34 9.04 -57.93
C ALA A 12 -42.50 7.72 -57.15
N LEU A 13 -43.69 7.48 -56.62
CA LEU A 13 -44.13 6.16 -56.15
C LEU A 13 -44.67 5.33 -57.33
N LEU A 14 -44.26 4.07 -57.43
CA LEU A 14 -45.05 2.88 -57.79
C LEU A 14 -44.11 1.69 -58.05
N GLY A 15 -44.46 0.52 -57.53
CA GLY A 15 -43.83 -0.75 -57.94
C GLY A 15 -43.88 -1.84 -56.87
N ALA A 16 -44.96 -2.62 -56.85
CA ALA A 16 -45.04 -3.90 -56.17
C ALA A 16 -44.57 -5.02 -57.10
N SER A 17 -43.69 -5.91 -56.65
CA SER A 17 -43.59 -7.28 -57.17
C SER A 17 -42.80 -8.21 -56.24
N ASN A 18 -43.38 -9.39 -56.08
CA ASN A 18 -42.96 -10.55 -55.30
C ASN A 18 -41.50 -10.98 -55.51
N MET A 19 -40.79 -11.29 -54.42
CA MET A 19 -39.73 -12.29 -54.42
C MET A 19 -39.67 -13.01 -53.06
N GLN A 20 -39.53 -14.33 -53.15
CA GLN A 20 -39.58 -15.30 -52.06
C GLN A 20 -38.51 -15.00 -50.99
N ALA A 21 -38.91 -15.09 -49.72
CA ALA A 21 -38.02 -14.99 -48.57
C ALA A 21 -37.10 -16.22 -48.52
N ILE A 22 -35.86 -16.03 -48.96
CA ILE A 22 -34.76 -16.93 -48.66
C ILE A 22 -34.34 -16.68 -47.22
N THR A 23 -34.25 -17.77 -46.47
CA THR A 23 -33.79 -17.88 -45.09
C THR A 23 -32.50 -17.08 -44.84
N ASN A 24 -32.56 -16.03 -44.01
CA ASN A 24 -31.39 -15.50 -43.33
C ASN A 24 -31.05 -16.45 -42.19
N SER A 25 -30.25 -17.47 -42.48
CA SER A 25 -29.44 -18.12 -41.47
C SER A 25 -28.41 -17.10 -41.00
N ASP A 26 -28.63 -16.53 -39.82
CA ASP A 26 -27.66 -15.70 -39.12
C ASP A 26 -26.38 -16.51 -38.92
N PHE A 27 -25.36 -16.20 -39.72
CA PHE A 27 -24.01 -16.63 -39.44
C PHE A 27 -23.55 -15.92 -38.16
N VAL A 28 -23.70 -16.60 -37.04
CA VAL A 28 -22.94 -16.28 -35.83
C VAL A 28 -21.48 -16.58 -36.20
N ILE A 29 -20.72 -15.53 -36.52
CA ILE A 29 -19.27 -15.62 -36.55
C ILE A 29 -18.88 -15.94 -35.11
N GLN A 30 -18.55 -17.21 -34.87
CA GLN A 30 -17.89 -17.65 -33.65
C GLN A 30 -16.68 -16.75 -33.49
N GLN A 31 -16.67 -15.93 -32.43
CA GLN A 31 -15.52 -15.10 -32.10
C GLN A 31 -14.31 -16.02 -32.10
N ASP A 32 -13.35 -15.70 -32.97
CA ASP A 32 -12.13 -16.46 -33.09
C ASP A 32 -11.38 -16.35 -31.76
N ASN A 33 -11.47 -17.41 -30.95
CA ASN A 33 -10.78 -17.53 -29.67
C ASN A 33 -9.27 -17.77 -29.85
N THR A 34 -8.73 -17.63 -31.07
CA THR A 34 -7.29 -17.72 -31.37
C THR A 34 -6.59 -16.36 -31.38
N GLN A 35 -7.00 -15.42 -30.52
CA GLN A 35 -6.00 -14.45 -30.07
C GLN A 35 -4.90 -15.21 -29.33
N ILE A 36 -3.83 -15.52 -30.06
CA ILE A 36 -2.54 -15.81 -29.46
C ILE A 36 -2.16 -14.50 -28.76
N ASN A 37 -2.61 -14.33 -27.52
CA ASN A 37 -2.15 -13.28 -26.63
C ASN A 37 -0.67 -13.55 -26.42
N ASN A 38 0.15 -12.96 -27.28
CA ASN A 38 1.59 -13.03 -27.18
C ASN A 38 1.96 -12.18 -25.98
N TYR A 39 1.96 -12.78 -24.78
CA TYR A 39 2.28 -12.13 -23.52
C TYR A 39 3.77 -11.74 -23.48
N GLN A 40 4.12 -10.74 -24.29
CA GLN A 40 5.40 -10.05 -24.19
C GLN A 40 5.42 -9.26 -22.88
N THR A 41 6.53 -9.34 -22.15
CA THR A 41 6.65 -8.65 -20.86
C THR A 41 6.52 -7.14 -21.03
N ASN A 42 5.84 -6.49 -20.07
CA ASN A 42 5.75 -5.04 -19.95
C ASN A 42 6.88 -4.45 -19.11
N ARG A 43 7.84 -5.28 -18.66
CA ARG A 43 9.06 -4.80 -18.02
C ARG A 43 9.87 -3.91 -18.98
N PRO A 44 10.64 -2.94 -18.47
CA PRO A 44 11.61 -2.23 -19.29
C PRO A 44 12.57 -3.20 -19.99
N GLU A 45 13.07 -2.78 -21.15
CA GLU A 45 14.20 -3.44 -21.82
C GLU A 45 15.34 -3.66 -20.83
N ALA A 46 16.06 -4.78 -20.95
CA ALA A 46 17.08 -5.17 -19.97
C ALA A 46 18.14 -4.09 -19.71
N SER A 47 18.51 -3.30 -20.72
CA SER A 47 19.48 -2.21 -20.62
C SER A 47 18.96 -0.96 -19.90
N LYS A 48 17.63 -0.83 -19.73
CA LYS A 48 16.96 0.32 -19.10
C LYS A 48 16.53 0.06 -17.65
N ARG A 49 16.71 -1.17 -17.16
CA ARG A 49 16.37 -1.54 -15.78
C ARG A 49 17.38 -0.93 -14.81
N LEU A 50 16.90 -0.20 -13.80
CA LEU A 50 17.76 0.56 -12.89
C LEU A 50 18.62 -0.35 -11.99
N PHE A 51 18.06 -1.46 -11.53
CA PHE A 51 18.77 -2.44 -10.72
C PHE A 51 18.40 -3.87 -11.13
N VAL A 52 19.41 -4.73 -11.25
CA VAL A 52 19.23 -6.15 -11.58
C VAL A 52 19.78 -7.03 -10.46
N SER A 53 18.95 -7.97 -10.00
CA SER A 53 19.31 -9.05 -9.08
C SER A 53 19.16 -10.41 -9.76
N GLN A 54 20.20 -11.24 -9.71
CA GLN A 54 20.17 -12.57 -10.30
C GLN A 54 19.22 -13.51 -9.55
N ALA A 55 19.14 -13.38 -8.22
CA ALA A 55 18.19 -14.18 -7.43
C ALA A 55 16.72 -13.85 -7.78
N VAL A 56 16.42 -12.58 -8.09
CA VAL A 56 15.08 -12.17 -8.55
C VAL A 56 14.79 -12.72 -9.94
N GLU A 57 15.71 -12.63 -10.91
CA GLU A 57 15.49 -13.20 -12.25
C GLU A 57 15.30 -14.73 -12.20
N GLN A 58 16.08 -15.42 -11.37
CA GLN A 58 15.90 -16.87 -11.13
C GLN A 58 14.55 -17.20 -10.52
N GLN A 59 14.10 -16.38 -9.55
CA GLN A 59 12.77 -16.55 -8.94
C GLN A 59 11.65 -16.34 -9.97
N ILE A 60 11.80 -15.36 -10.88
CA ILE A 60 10.85 -15.12 -11.97
C ILE A 60 10.80 -16.32 -12.91
N ALA A 61 11.95 -16.81 -13.37
CA ALA A 61 12.02 -17.99 -14.24
C ALA A 61 11.38 -19.21 -13.58
N HIS A 62 11.64 -19.44 -12.29
CA HIS A 62 11.06 -20.55 -11.53
C HIS A 62 9.54 -20.46 -11.41
N ILE A 63 8.99 -19.30 -11.04
CA ILE A 63 7.54 -19.12 -10.90
C ILE A 63 6.83 -19.28 -12.25
N LYS A 64 7.40 -18.75 -13.34
CA LYS A 64 6.85 -18.93 -14.69
C LYS A 64 6.83 -20.39 -15.15
N GLN A 65 7.76 -21.23 -14.70
CA GLN A 65 7.75 -22.67 -15.00
C GLN A 65 6.65 -23.42 -14.25
N LEU A 66 6.25 -22.93 -13.07
CA LEU A 66 5.26 -23.57 -12.21
C LEU A 66 3.81 -23.17 -12.57
N LEU A 67 3.61 -21.93 -13.00
CA LEU A 67 2.28 -21.41 -13.30
C LEU A 67 1.81 -21.82 -14.69
N THR A 68 0.65 -22.49 -14.76
CA THR A 68 0.02 -22.87 -16.04
C THR A 68 -0.84 -21.75 -16.62
N ASN A 69 -1.34 -20.84 -15.79
CA ASN A 69 -2.06 -19.65 -16.25
C ASN A 69 -1.07 -18.61 -16.80
N VAL A 70 -1.01 -18.47 -18.12
CA VAL A 70 -0.04 -17.62 -18.82
C VAL A 70 -0.20 -16.14 -18.47
N ARG A 71 -1.45 -15.66 -18.26
CA ARG A 71 -1.72 -14.28 -17.84
C ARG A 71 -1.16 -14.01 -16.44
N LEU A 72 -1.39 -14.92 -15.49
CA LEU A 72 -0.89 -14.78 -14.13
C LEU A 72 0.64 -14.80 -14.09
N ALA A 73 1.28 -15.69 -14.86
CA ALA A 73 2.73 -15.75 -14.98
C ALA A 73 3.32 -14.45 -15.57
N TRP A 74 2.65 -13.88 -16.57
CA TRP A 74 3.01 -12.59 -17.17
C TRP A 74 2.85 -11.42 -16.21
N MET A 75 1.73 -11.33 -15.49
CA MET A 75 1.51 -10.31 -14.46
C MET A 75 2.57 -10.42 -13.35
N PHE A 76 2.90 -11.64 -12.91
CA PHE A 76 3.95 -11.86 -11.93
C PHE A 76 5.32 -11.36 -12.42
N GLU A 77 5.69 -11.68 -13.67
CA GLU A 77 6.93 -11.19 -14.29
C GLU A 77 6.95 -9.66 -14.40
N ASN A 78 5.84 -9.02 -14.71
CA ASN A 78 5.75 -7.57 -14.78
C ASN A 78 5.84 -6.91 -13.40
N CYS A 79 5.12 -7.46 -12.42
CA CYS A 79 4.91 -6.83 -11.12
C CYS A 79 6.05 -7.10 -10.13
N PHE A 80 6.50 -8.35 -10.00
CA PHE A 80 7.47 -8.74 -8.96
C PHE A 80 8.80 -7.97 -9.02
N PRO A 81 9.41 -7.69 -10.19
CA PRO A 81 10.65 -6.92 -10.27
C PRO A 81 10.44 -5.42 -10.49
N ASN A 82 9.19 -4.92 -10.57
CA ASN A 82 8.91 -3.54 -11.02
C ASN A 82 9.67 -2.49 -10.20
N THR A 83 9.76 -2.65 -8.88
CA THR A 83 10.56 -1.79 -8.00
C THR A 83 12.02 -1.72 -8.47
N LEU A 84 12.67 -2.88 -8.66
CA LEU A 84 14.08 -2.92 -9.06
C LEU A 84 14.29 -2.37 -10.47
N ASP A 85 13.37 -2.68 -11.37
CA ASP A 85 13.44 -2.27 -12.77
C ASP A 85 13.29 -0.75 -12.93
N THR A 86 12.47 -0.10 -12.10
CA THR A 86 11.97 1.26 -12.41
C THR A 86 12.20 2.31 -11.32
N THR A 87 12.50 1.94 -10.07
CA THR A 87 12.52 2.90 -8.95
C THR A 87 13.80 2.97 -8.13
N VAL A 88 14.68 1.97 -8.25
CA VAL A 88 15.85 1.80 -7.35
C VAL A 88 17.07 2.52 -7.89
N HIS A 89 17.61 3.46 -7.10
CA HIS A 89 18.89 4.12 -7.36
C HIS A 89 19.90 3.72 -6.29
N PHE A 90 20.70 2.69 -6.59
CA PHE A 90 21.77 2.20 -5.73
C PHE A 90 23.12 2.79 -6.15
N ASP A 91 23.87 3.37 -5.21
CA ASP A 91 25.16 4.02 -5.47
C ASP A 91 26.34 3.05 -5.65
N GLY A 92 26.09 1.74 -5.48
CA GLY A 92 27.12 0.70 -5.53
C GLY A 92 27.80 0.42 -4.18
N LYS A 93 27.46 1.18 -3.13
CA LYS A 93 28.10 1.15 -1.82
C LYS A 93 27.08 0.97 -0.70
N ASP A 94 26.62 2.06 -0.10
CA ASP A 94 25.95 2.09 1.20
C ASP A 94 24.62 2.85 1.19
N ASP A 95 24.18 3.35 0.03
CA ASP A 95 22.96 4.15 -0.07
C ASP A 95 22.07 3.66 -1.21
N THR A 96 20.77 3.57 -0.94
CA THR A 96 19.78 3.28 -1.97
C THR A 96 18.57 4.17 -1.78
N PHE A 97 18.29 4.97 -2.79
CA PHE A 97 17.06 5.75 -2.87
C PHE A 97 16.02 5.00 -3.69
N VAL A 98 14.76 5.03 -3.24
CA VAL A 98 13.66 4.27 -3.87
C VAL A 98 12.49 5.21 -4.11
N TYR A 99 12.23 5.53 -5.38
CA TYR A 99 11.04 6.29 -5.77
C TYR A 99 9.77 5.44 -5.62
N THR A 100 8.61 6.08 -5.45
CA THR A 100 7.32 5.34 -5.39
C THR A 100 6.87 4.80 -6.76
N GLY A 101 7.28 5.47 -7.83
CA GLY A 101 6.81 5.26 -9.19
C GLY A 101 6.52 6.59 -9.86
N ASP A 102 5.27 6.79 -10.28
CA ASP A 102 4.81 8.02 -10.93
C ASP A 102 4.88 9.30 -10.05
N ILE A 103 5.04 9.16 -8.72
CA ILE A 103 5.37 10.26 -7.81
C ILE A 103 6.86 10.22 -7.48
N HIS A 104 7.58 11.28 -7.86
CA HIS A 104 9.03 11.33 -7.88
C HIS A 104 9.66 11.75 -6.54
N ALA A 105 9.31 11.04 -5.46
CA ALA A 105 10.01 11.09 -4.18
C ALA A 105 10.04 9.73 -3.49
N MET A 106 10.73 9.63 -2.35
CA MET A 106 10.82 8.41 -1.54
C MET A 106 9.97 8.56 -0.29
N TRP A 107 8.89 7.77 -0.20
CA TRP A 107 8.14 7.58 1.04
C TRP A 107 8.82 6.54 1.92
N LEU A 108 8.84 6.77 3.24
CA LEU A 108 9.34 5.76 4.18
C LEU A 108 8.49 4.49 4.15
N ARG A 109 7.16 4.64 4.01
CA ARG A 109 6.20 3.55 3.83
C ARG A 109 6.49 2.76 2.56
N ASP A 110 6.38 3.41 1.40
CA ASP A 110 6.48 2.76 0.10
C ASP A 110 7.84 2.07 -0.07
N SER A 111 8.95 2.76 0.21
CA SER A 111 10.28 2.15 0.10
C SER A 111 10.46 0.96 1.04
N GLY A 112 9.88 1.00 2.25
CA GLY A 112 9.89 -0.10 3.21
C GLY A 112 9.11 -1.33 2.75
N ALA A 113 8.05 -1.13 1.97
CA ALA A 113 7.22 -2.19 1.41
C ALA A 113 7.72 -2.69 0.04
N GLN A 114 8.15 -1.78 -0.84
CA GLN A 114 8.62 -2.05 -2.20
C GLN A 114 9.77 -3.06 -2.28
N VAL A 115 10.64 -3.11 -1.28
CA VAL A 115 11.76 -4.05 -1.25
C VAL A 115 11.59 -5.21 -0.27
N TRP A 116 10.47 -5.23 0.46
CA TRP A 116 10.18 -6.23 1.49
C TRP A 116 10.29 -7.68 1.00
N PRO A 117 9.63 -8.12 -0.09
CA PRO A 117 9.67 -9.51 -0.51
C PRO A 117 11.04 -9.94 -1.05
N TYR A 118 11.95 -9.02 -1.33
CA TYR A 118 13.29 -9.38 -1.80
C TYR A 118 14.25 -9.73 -0.67
N VAL A 119 13.92 -9.40 0.58
CA VAL A 119 14.75 -9.72 1.75
C VAL A 119 14.98 -11.23 1.87
N GLN A 120 13.97 -12.05 1.60
CA GLN A 120 14.09 -13.52 1.61
C GLN A 120 15.09 -14.07 0.58
N LEU A 121 15.48 -13.27 -0.42
CA LEU A 121 16.45 -13.62 -1.45
C LEU A 121 17.86 -13.08 -1.17
N ALA A 122 18.03 -12.23 -0.15
CA ALA A 122 19.28 -11.51 0.12
C ALA A 122 20.48 -12.43 0.34
N ASN A 123 20.30 -13.60 0.99
CA ASN A 123 21.41 -14.54 1.21
C ASN A 123 21.85 -15.28 -0.07
N LYS A 124 21.09 -15.17 -1.16
CA LYS A 124 21.41 -15.76 -2.46
C LYS A 124 22.03 -14.76 -3.45
N ASP A 125 22.03 -13.47 -3.11
CA ASP A 125 22.52 -12.40 -3.98
C ASP A 125 23.15 -11.26 -3.17
N ALA A 126 24.48 -11.20 -3.18
CA ALA A 126 25.24 -10.20 -2.42
C ALA A 126 24.97 -8.76 -2.88
N LYS A 127 24.67 -8.52 -4.17
CA LYS A 127 24.36 -7.19 -4.68
C LYS A 127 22.98 -6.75 -4.17
N LEU A 128 22.01 -7.65 -4.21
CA LEU A 128 20.67 -7.42 -3.63
C LEU A 128 20.76 -7.14 -2.13
N LYS A 129 21.53 -7.95 -1.38
CA LYS A 129 21.74 -7.75 0.06
C LYS A 129 22.32 -6.37 0.39
N LYS A 130 23.26 -5.87 -0.41
CA LYS A 130 23.84 -4.52 -0.25
C LYS A 130 22.83 -3.42 -0.56
N MET A 131 22.08 -3.55 -1.64
CA MET A 131 21.01 -2.59 -1.99
C MET A 131 19.97 -2.49 -0.88
N LEU A 132 19.52 -3.63 -0.34
CA LEU A 132 18.57 -3.66 0.78
C LEU A 132 19.13 -2.95 2.04
N ALA A 133 20.40 -3.18 2.37
CA ALA A 133 21.06 -2.44 3.46
C ALA A 133 21.13 -0.93 3.17
N GLY A 134 21.37 -0.55 1.91
CA GLY A 134 21.36 0.84 1.46
C GLY A 134 20.01 1.53 1.63
N VAL A 135 18.90 0.83 1.35
CA VAL A 135 17.53 1.36 1.59
C VAL A 135 17.33 1.65 3.08
N ILE A 136 17.70 0.70 3.94
CA ILE A 136 17.54 0.83 5.39
C ILE A 136 18.38 2.01 5.93
N LYS A 137 19.63 2.13 5.47
CA LYS A 137 20.52 3.24 5.84
C LYS A 137 19.94 4.59 5.38
N ARG A 138 19.44 4.67 4.13
CA ARG A 138 18.76 5.86 3.61
C ARG A 138 17.54 6.23 4.47
N GLN A 139 16.70 5.27 4.83
CA GLN A 139 15.53 5.51 5.68
C GLN A 139 15.91 6.05 7.06
N PHE A 140 16.99 5.54 7.69
CA PHE A 140 17.46 6.10 8.96
C PHE A 140 17.96 7.54 8.81
N LYS A 141 18.64 7.87 7.71
CA LYS A 141 19.03 9.25 7.39
C LYS A 141 17.80 10.15 7.23
N CYS A 142 16.77 9.69 6.53
CA CYS A 142 15.49 10.40 6.39
C CYS A 142 14.82 10.70 7.74
N ILE A 143 14.68 9.69 8.62
CA ILE A 143 14.16 9.91 9.99
C ILE A 143 15.03 10.92 10.77
N ASN A 144 16.34 10.88 10.56
CA ASN A 144 17.27 11.81 11.17
C ASN A 144 17.18 13.24 10.60
N ILE A 145 16.76 13.41 9.35
CA ILE A 145 16.44 14.73 8.78
C ILE A 145 15.19 15.29 9.47
N ASP A 146 14.08 14.54 9.43
CA ASP A 146 12.86 14.92 10.12
C ASP A 146 11.96 13.70 10.40
N PRO A 147 11.73 13.34 11.68
CA PRO A 147 10.90 12.18 12.02
C PRO A 147 9.38 12.43 11.84
N TYR A 148 8.97 13.66 11.51
CA TYR A 148 7.57 13.98 11.19
C TYR A 148 7.24 13.90 9.71
N ALA A 149 8.23 13.73 8.82
CA ALA A 149 8.02 13.71 7.38
C ALA A 149 7.74 12.30 6.85
N ASN A 150 6.77 12.19 5.92
CA ASN A 150 6.44 10.97 5.19
C ASN A 150 7.34 10.78 3.96
N ALA A 151 7.68 11.86 3.25
CA ALA A 151 8.33 11.80 1.94
C ALA A 151 9.60 12.66 1.82
N PHE A 152 10.62 12.11 1.18
CA PHE A 152 11.96 12.70 1.07
C PHE A 152 12.41 12.81 -0.37
N ASN A 153 13.18 13.86 -0.66
CA ASN A 153 13.92 14.00 -1.89
C ASN A 153 15.23 13.22 -1.84
N MET A 154 15.83 12.96 -3.01
CA MET A 154 17.13 12.28 -3.07
C MET A 154 18.25 13.15 -2.49
N ASN A 155 18.19 14.45 -2.72
CA ASN A 155 19.11 15.46 -2.23
C ASN A 155 18.32 16.58 -1.53
N SER A 156 18.56 17.85 -1.89
CA SER A 156 17.91 19.04 -1.33
C SER A 156 17.19 19.83 -2.43
N GLU A 157 16.46 19.15 -3.31
CA GLU A 157 15.81 19.73 -4.50
C GLU A 157 14.69 20.72 -4.15
N GLY A 158 14.13 20.68 -2.94
CA GLY A 158 12.88 21.37 -2.61
C GLY A 158 11.69 20.71 -3.32
N GLY A 159 10.67 21.48 -3.67
CA GLY A 159 9.50 20.94 -4.37
C GLY A 159 8.27 21.82 -4.28
N GLU A 160 7.18 21.35 -4.87
CA GLU A 160 5.90 22.05 -4.89
C GLU A 160 5.30 22.26 -3.48
N TRP A 161 5.52 21.30 -2.58
CA TRP A 161 5.02 21.33 -1.21
C TRP A 161 5.87 22.16 -0.24
N MET A 162 6.93 22.84 -0.71
CA MET A 162 7.65 23.83 0.12
C MET A 162 6.74 24.97 0.61
N SER A 163 5.59 25.15 -0.03
CA SER A 163 4.58 26.15 0.33
C SER A 163 3.59 25.70 1.41
N ASP A 164 3.69 24.45 1.88
CA ASP A 164 2.90 23.97 3.02
C ASP A 164 3.17 24.81 4.27
N LEU A 165 2.13 25.03 5.06
CA LEU A 165 2.19 25.79 6.30
C LEU A 165 2.65 24.84 7.43
N THR A 166 3.90 24.42 7.33
CA THR A 166 4.64 23.59 8.29
C THR A 166 6.14 23.86 8.18
N ASP A 167 6.95 23.30 9.06
CA ASP A 167 8.40 23.51 9.09
C ASP A 167 9.13 22.66 8.03
N MET A 168 9.03 23.07 6.77
CA MET A 168 9.66 22.39 5.64
C MET A 168 11.18 22.53 5.62
N LYS A 169 11.86 21.55 5.01
CA LYS A 169 13.28 21.57 4.66
C LYS A 169 13.43 21.13 3.21
N PRO A 170 14.47 21.57 2.47
CA PRO A 170 14.61 21.24 1.05
C PRO A 170 14.83 19.74 0.78
N GLU A 171 15.25 18.97 1.77
CA GLU A 171 15.36 17.50 1.69
C GLU A 171 14.01 16.78 1.75
N LEU A 172 12.94 17.48 2.14
CA LEU A 172 11.60 16.90 2.27
C LEU A 172 10.82 17.11 0.97
N HIS A 173 10.22 16.04 0.47
CA HIS A 173 9.19 16.19 -0.56
C HIS A 173 7.87 16.63 0.08
N GLU A 174 7.47 15.97 1.17
CA GLU A 174 6.23 16.24 1.90
C GLU A 174 6.45 15.97 3.40
N ARG A 175 5.72 16.68 4.26
CA ARG A 175 5.86 16.60 5.72
C ARG A 175 4.55 16.28 6.42
N LYS A 176 3.78 15.32 5.90
CA LYS A 176 2.59 14.79 6.57
C LYS A 176 3.00 13.79 7.64
N TRP A 177 2.56 14.02 8.87
CA TRP A 177 2.91 13.16 10.00
C TRP A 177 2.06 11.89 10.03
N GLU A 178 2.73 10.76 9.80
CA GLU A 178 2.15 9.43 9.74
C GLU A 178 2.94 8.47 10.64
N ILE A 179 2.25 7.83 11.60
CA ILE A 179 2.90 6.88 12.52
C ILE A 179 3.61 5.75 11.75
N ASP A 180 2.99 5.25 10.68
CA ASP A 180 3.50 4.11 9.92
C ASP A 180 4.80 4.42 9.16
N SER A 181 5.03 5.68 8.79
CA SER A 181 6.29 6.14 8.18
C SER A 181 7.50 5.81 9.07
N LEU A 182 7.34 5.81 10.40
CA LEU A 182 8.39 5.39 11.34
C LEU A 182 8.40 3.89 11.62
N CYS A 183 7.32 3.18 11.32
CA CYS A 183 7.19 1.73 11.56
C CYS A 183 7.78 0.90 10.43
N TYR A 184 7.55 1.30 9.17
CA TYR A 184 8.02 0.57 7.98
C TYR A 184 9.55 0.37 7.94
N PRO A 185 10.39 1.38 8.25
CA PRO A 185 11.84 1.20 8.33
C PRO A 185 12.27 0.21 9.42
N ILE A 186 11.63 0.24 10.59
CA ILE A 186 11.91 -0.69 11.68
C ILE A 186 11.52 -2.13 11.28
N ARG A 187 10.35 -2.28 10.64
CA ARG A 187 9.88 -3.56 10.08
C ARG A 187 10.93 -4.12 9.11
N LEU A 188 11.35 -3.34 8.12
CA LEU A 188 12.32 -3.75 7.10
C LEU A 188 13.67 -4.13 7.72
N ALA A 189 14.22 -3.27 8.57
CA ALA A 189 15.51 -3.49 9.22
C ALA A 189 15.52 -4.75 10.09
N TYR A 190 14.46 -5.00 10.84
CA TYR A 190 14.32 -6.20 11.65
C TYR A 190 14.28 -7.47 10.78
N HIS A 191 13.48 -7.47 9.71
CA HIS A 191 13.38 -8.64 8.82
C HIS A 191 14.70 -8.90 8.08
N TYR A 192 15.37 -7.84 7.62
CA TYR A 192 16.70 -7.93 7.03
C TYR A 192 17.70 -8.56 7.99
N TRP A 193 17.76 -8.07 9.23
CA TRP A 193 18.65 -8.61 10.26
C TRP A 193 18.36 -10.09 10.55
N LYS A 194 17.09 -10.44 10.78
CA LYS A 194 16.68 -11.83 11.07
C LYS A 194 16.98 -12.78 9.91
N THR A 195 16.83 -12.31 8.68
CA THR A 195 17.05 -13.15 7.49
C THR A 195 18.53 -13.31 7.19
N THR A 196 19.32 -12.25 7.32
CA THR A 196 20.70 -12.21 6.80
C THR A 196 21.78 -12.35 7.86
N GLY A 197 21.41 -12.23 9.14
CA GLY A 197 22.34 -12.13 10.27
C GLY A 197 23.17 -10.84 10.30
N ASP A 198 22.98 -9.94 9.32
CA ASP A 198 23.78 -8.73 9.20
C ASP A 198 23.23 -7.63 10.11
N ALA A 199 23.98 -7.36 11.17
CA ALA A 199 23.67 -6.33 12.15
C ALA A 199 24.38 -4.99 11.88
N SER A 200 25.18 -4.88 10.80
CA SER A 200 25.97 -3.68 10.48
C SER A 200 25.13 -2.44 10.17
N ILE A 201 23.86 -2.64 9.80
CA ILE A 201 22.88 -1.56 9.59
C ILE A 201 22.51 -0.82 10.88
N PHE A 202 22.70 -1.43 12.06
CA PHE A 202 22.34 -0.83 13.35
C PHE A 202 23.47 0.06 13.90
N SER A 203 23.85 1.05 13.11
CA SER A 203 24.89 2.05 13.37
C SER A 203 24.46 3.12 14.37
N ASP A 204 25.31 4.13 14.59
CA ASP A 204 24.95 5.32 15.39
C ASP A 204 23.83 6.15 14.73
N GLU A 205 23.70 6.09 13.39
CA GLU A 205 22.58 6.72 12.69
C GLU A 205 21.26 6.03 13.05
N TRP A 206 21.26 4.70 13.20
CA TRP A 206 20.11 3.95 13.72
C TRP A 206 19.79 4.34 15.17
N LEU A 207 20.78 4.44 16.04
CA LEU A 207 20.58 4.84 17.43
C LEU A 207 19.95 6.23 17.55
N THR A 208 20.37 7.15 16.68
CA THR A 208 19.77 8.49 16.56
C THR A 208 18.33 8.40 16.06
N ALA A 209 18.09 7.60 15.02
CA ALA A 209 16.77 7.45 14.41
C ALA A 209 15.76 6.86 15.41
N ILE A 210 16.09 5.77 16.11
CA ILE A 210 15.16 5.14 17.06
C ILE A 210 14.89 6.02 18.30
N ALA A 211 15.87 6.80 18.74
CA ALA A 211 15.65 7.82 19.79
C ALA A 211 14.69 8.92 19.31
N LYS A 212 14.80 9.35 18.05
CA LYS A 212 13.85 10.29 17.43
C LYS A 212 12.45 9.69 17.26
N VAL A 213 12.33 8.41 16.92
CA VAL A 213 11.04 7.71 16.88
C VAL A 213 10.37 7.73 18.25
N LEU A 214 11.09 7.36 19.31
CA LEU A 214 10.57 7.40 20.69
C LEU A 214 10.13 8.81 21.10
N LYS A 215 10.97 9.82 20.82
CA LYS A 215 10.63 11.23 21.08
C LYS A 215 9.34 11.63 20.36
N THR A 216 9.25 11.35 19.07
CA THR A 216 8.12 11.72 18.21
C THR A 216 6.82 11.04 18.65
N PHE A 217 6.85 9.73 18.91
CA PHE A 217 5.69 9.01 19.42
C PHE A 217 5.21 9.55 20.77
N LYS A 218 6.13 9.86 21.70
CA LYS A 218 5.78 10.43 23.01
C LYS A 218 5.22 11.85 22.91
N GLU A 219 5.80 12.70 22.06
CA GLU A 219 5.25 14.02 21.76
C GLU A 219 3.82 13.92 21.25
N GLN A 220 3.55 12.96 20.38
CA GLN A 220 2.23 12.73 19.79
C GLN A 220 1.29 11.92 20.69
N GLN A 221 1.70 11.50 21.90
CA GLN A 221 0.72 11.15 22.95
C GLN A 221 0.00 12.39 23.49
N ARG A 222 0.53 13.60 23.23
CA ARG A 222 -0.08 14.92 23.57
C ARG A 222 -0.53 15.04 25.03
N LYS A 223 0.24 14.45 25.94
CA LYS A 223 -0.08 14.39 27.38
C LYS A 223 -0.02 15.76 28.05
N GLU A 224 1.02 16.54 27.75
CA GLU A 224 1.28 17.83 28.40
C GLU A 224 0.70 19.01 27.62
N ASP A 225 0.55 18.87 26.30
CA ASP A 225 0.06 19.92 25.40
C ASP A 225 -0.84 19.31 24.31
N PRO A 226 -2.11 19.73 24.18
CA PRO A 226 -3.02 19.25 23.13
C PRO A 226 -2.57 19.61 21.70
N LYS A 227 -1.65 20.58 21.55
CA LYS A 227 -1.09 20.98 20.26
C LYS A 227 0.18 20.18 19.93
N GLY A 228 1.15 20.17 20.85
CA GLY A 228 2.44 19.54 20.62
C GLY A 228 3.29 20.31 19.59
N PRO A 229 4.42 19.75 19.15
CA PRO A 229 5.35 20.48 18.28
C PRO A 229 5.04 20.40 16.78
N TYR A 230 4.09 19.55 16.36
CA TYR A 230 3.75 19.37 14.94
C TYR A 230 2.44 20.06 14.59
N ARG A 231 2.51 20.95 13.60
CA ARG A 231 1.37 21.67 13.01
C ARG A 231 1.48 21.58 11.49
N PHE A 232 0.34 21.39 10.82
CA PHE A 232 0.32 21.33 9.36
C PHE A 232 -0.96 21.94 8.78
N GLN A 233 -0.81 22.88 7.84
CA GLN A 233 -1.90 23.26 6.94
C GLN A 233 -1.39 23.33 5.49
N ARG A 234 -2.32 23.25 4.54
CA ARG A 234 -2.06 23.38 3.11
C ARG A 234 -3.20 24.17 2.51
N LYS A 235 -2.88 25.08 1.60
CA LYS A 235 -3.90 25.74 0.78
C LYS A 235 -4.28 24.81 -0.36
N THR A 236 -5.39 24.11 -0.22
CA THR A 236 -5.87 23.11 -1.18
C THR A 236 -7.39 23.00 -1.13
N GLU A 237 -7.99 22.59 -2.23
CA GLU A 237 -9.39 22.21 -2.35
C GLU A 237 -9.69 20.81 -1.78
N ARG A 238 -8.65 19.97 -1.61
CA ARG A 238 -8.77 18.62 -1.07
C ARG A 238 -8.82 18.67 0.46
N ALA A 239 -10.00 18.47 1.03
CA ALA A 239 -10.25 18.70 2.46
C ALA A 239 -9.33 17.90 3.40
N LEU A 240 -8.92 16.69 2.99
CA LEU A 240 -8.07 15.80 3.80
C LEU A 240 -6.57 16.03 3.58
N ASP A 241 -6.18 16.92 2.66
CA ASP A 241 -4.78 17.34 2.49
C ASP A 241 -4.39 18.48 3.43
N THR A 242 -5.25 18.80 4.41
CA THR A 242 -4.95 19.79 5.45
C THR A 242 -5.58 19.40 6.78
N MET A 243 -5.02 19.87 7.90
CA MET A 243 -5.56 19.57 9.23
C MET A 243 -6.55 20.65 9.69
N THR A 244 -7.61 20.22 10.38
CA THR A 244 -8.58 21.09 11.05
C THR A 244 -7.96 21.84 12.24
N ASN A 245 -8.75 22.71 12.87
CA ASN A 245 -8.39 23.43 14.10
C ASN A 245 -7.03 24.13 13.98
N ASP A 246 -6.88 25.01 12.99
CA ASP A 246 -5.65 25.77 12.78
C ASP A 246 -4.40 24.89 12.59
N GLY A 247 -4.55 23.71 11.98
CA GLY A 247 -3.43 22.82 11.70
C GLY A 247 -3.06 21.84 12.81
N TRP A 248 -3.85 21.77 13.89
CA TRP A 248 -3.61 20.88 15.03
C TRP A 248 -4.40 19.56 14.97
N GLY A 249 -5.38 19.49 14.07
CA GLY A 249 -6.32 18.36 13.92
C GLY A 249 -7.43 18.37 14.98
N ASN A 250 -8.32 17.39 14.90
CA ASN A 250 -9.42 17.27 15.86
C ASN A 250 -8.90 16.93 17.27
N PRO A 251 -9.49 17.46 18.35
CA PRO A 251 -8.99 17.23 19.71
C PRO A 251 -8.89 15.76 20.10
N VAL A 252 -7.89 15.44 20.92
CA VAL A 252 -7.73 14.11 21.53
C VAL A 252 -7.65 14.22 23.06
N LYS A 253 -8.13 13.19 23.76
CA LYS A 253 -7.84 12.99 25.19
C LYS A 253 -6.59 12.12 25.30
N PRO A 254 -5.53 12.55 26.00
CA PRO A 254 -4.25 11.84 26.00
C PRO A 254 -4.30 10.56 26.86
N VAL A 255 -4.83 9.48 26.28
CA VAL A 255 -5.13 8.22 26.98
C VAL A 255 -4.04 7.16 26.85
N GLY A 256 -2.91 7.49 26.21
CA GLY A 256 -1.75 6.60 26.01
C GLY A 256 -1.53 6.16 24.55
N LEU A 257 -2.52 6.33 23.68
CA LEU A 257 -2.37 6.17 22.23
C LEU A 257 -1.53 7.31 21.62
N ILE A 258 -0.97 7.06 20.45
CA ILE A 258 -0.17 8.01 19.67
C ILE A 258 -1.08 8.63 18.60
N ALA A 259 -1.12 9.97 18.52
CA ALA A 259 -1.83 10.68 17.47
C ALA A 259 -1.08 10.58 16.13
N SER A 260 -1.77 10.22 15.06
CA SER A 260 -1.35 10.34 13.67
C SER A 260 -2.12 11.49 13.04
N ALA A 261 -1.41 12.44 12.44
CA ALA A 261 -2.07 13.55 11.75
C ALA A 261 -2.72 13.07 10.44
N PHE A 262 -2.01 12.19 9.73
CA PHE A 262 -2.41 11.60 8.48
C PHE A 262 -2.38 10.06 8.56
N ARG A 263 -3.10 9.43 7.63
CA ARG A 263 -3.20 7.99 7.42
C ARG A 263 -2.11 7.52 6.44
N PRO A 264 -1.91 6.20 6.27
CA PRO A 264 -1.07 5.68 5.18
C PRO A 264 -1.62 5.99 3.77
N SER A 265 -2.83 6.54 3.64
CA SER A 265 -3.35 7.11 2.39
C SER A 265 -2.91 8.57 2.15
N ASP A 266 -2.08 9.12 3.04
CA ASP A 266 -1.71 10.53 3.11
C ASP A 266 -2.92 11.47 3.37
N ASP A 267 -4.10 10.94 3.71
CA ASP A 267 -5.29 11.72 4.12
C ASP A 267 -5.29 12.03 5.62
N ALA A 268 -5.73 13.22 6.00
CA ALA A 268 -5.89 13.61 7.40
C ALA A 268 -6.81 12.65 8.16
N THR A 269 -6.40 12.28 9.37
CA THR A 269 -7.24 11.48 10.27
C THR A 269 -8.48 12.28 10.70
N THR A 270 -9.61 11.59 10.87
CA THR A 270 -10.80 12.20 11.46
C THR A 270 -10.67 12.24 12.98
N PHE A 271 -10.30 11.11 13.60
CA PHE A 271 -9.85 11.08 14.99
C PHE A 271 -8.41 10.60 15.04
N GLN A 272 -7.54 11.36 15.72
CA GLN A 272 -6.10 11.22 15.49
C GLN A 272 -5.50 9.93 16.05
N PHE A 273 -6.15 9.20 16.96
CA PHE A 273 -5.66 7.87 17.34
C PHE A 273 -6.06 6.83 16.30
N LEU A 274 -5.29 6.80 15.22
CA LEU A 274 -5.41 5.84 14.13
C LEU A 274 -5.02 4.44 14.63
N VAL A 275 -6.03 3.57 14.75
CA VAL A 275 -5.91 2.28 15.44
C VAL A 275 -4.95 1.33 14.72
N PRO A 276 -5.02 1.11 13.39
CA PRO A 276 -4.08 0.24 12.69
C PRO A 276 -2.62 0.68 12.87
N SER A 277 -2.33 1.97 12.75
CA SER A 277 -0.96 2.47 12.91
C SER A 277 -0.46 2.40 14.36
N ASN A 278 -1.34 2.53 15.35
CA ASN A 278 -0.98 2.29 16.76
C ASN A 278 -0.65 0.81 17.02
N PHE A 279 -1.41 -0.14 16.42
CA PHE A 279 -1.06 -1.56 16.45
C PHE A 279 0.33 -1.80 15.84
N PHE A 280 0.59 -1.20 14.67
CA PHE A 280 1.87 -1.36 13.98
C PHE A 280 3.05 -0.75 14.77
N ALA A 281 2.82 0.35 15.47
CA ALA A 281 3.80 0.95 16.38
C ALA A 281 4.17 0.02 17.54
N VAL A 282 3.19 -0.69 18.14
CA VAL A 282 3.45 -1.66 19.22
C VAL A 282 4.42 -2.75 18.75
N THR A 283 4.15 -3.38 17.61
CA THR A 283 5.01 -4.43 17.05
C THR A 283 6.39 -3.89 16.67
N SER A 284 6.43 -2.70 16.07
CA SER A 284 7.69 -2.07 15.64
C SER A 284 8.58 -1.70 16.83
N LEU A 285 8.02 -1.12 17.89
CA LEU A 285 8.75 -0.82 19.12
C LEU A 285 9.29 -2.09 19.81
N ARG A 286 8.54 -3.19 19.79
CA ARG A 286 9.02 -4.49 20.31
C ARG A 286 10.20 -5.03 19.49
N LYS A 287 10.14 -4.94 18.16
CA LYS A 287 11.27 -5.27 17.26
C LYS A 287 12.50 -4.42 17.58
N ALA A 288 12.31 -3.10 17.73
CA ALA A 288 13.40 -2.19 18.10
C ALA A 288 13.99 -2.51 19.47
N ALA A 289 13.17 -2.85 20.47
CA ALA A 289 13.66 -3.24 21.80
C ALA A 289 14.53 -4.51 21.75
N GLU A 290 14.15 -5.51 20.95
CA GLU A 290 14.97 -6.71 20.75
C GLU A 290 16.32 -6.38 20.11
N ILE A 291 16.32 -5.56 19.05
CA ILE A 291 17.55 -5.10 18.38
C ILE A 291 18.46 -4.37 19.37
N LEU A 292 17.92 -3.41 20.11
CA LEU A 292 18.69 -2.57 21.04
C LEU A 292 19.33 -3.38 22.17
N ASN A 293 18.63 -4.40 22.69
CA ASN A 293 19.19 -5.33 23.68
C ASN A 293 20.22 -6.30 23.07
N THR A 294 19.91 -6.85 21.89
CA THR A 294 20.68 -7.96 21.31
C THR A 294 21.92 -7.47 20.58
N VAL A 295 21.78 -6.44 19.74
CA VAL A 295 22.84 -5.91 18.88
C VAL A 295 23.56 -4.76 19.59
N ASN A 296 22.83 -3.69 19.93
CA ASN A 296 23.47 -2.43 20.35
C ASN A 296 23.91 -2.42 21.83
N LYS A 297 23.41 -3.35 22.64
CA LYS A 297 23.61 -3.40 24.10
C LYS A 297 23.22 -2.07 24.77
N LYS A 298 22.08 -1.50 24.36
CA LYS A 298 21.50 -0.25 24.91
C LYS A 298 20.20 -0.57 25.69
N PRO A 299 20.30 -1.17 26.89
CA PRO A 299 19.14 -1.67 27.63
C PRO A 299 18.16 -0.58 28.05
N ASP A 300 18.63 0.63 28.33
CA ASP A 300 17.74 1.74 28.74
C ASP A 300 16.82 2.18 27.60
N LEU A 301 17.37 2.36 26.40
CA LEU A 301 16.60 2.70 25.20
C LEU A 301 15.66 1.56 24.81
N ALA A 302 16.10 0.30 24.96
CA ALA A 302 15.25 -0.87 24.74
C ALA A 302 14.08 -0.94 25.73
N LYS A 303 14.32 -0.59 27.00
CA LYS A 303 13.29 -0.52 28.04
C LYS A 303 12.29 0.59 27.74
N GLU A 304 12.73 1.71 27.20
CA GLU A 304 11.86 2.81 26.76
C GLU A 304 10.91 2.36 25.63
N CYS A 305 11.43 1.69 24.60
CA CYS A 305 10.61 1.05 23.56
C CYS A 305 9.59 0.06 24.13
N THR A 306 10.04 -0.83 25.01
CA THR A 306 9.17 -1.84 25.63
C THR A 306 8.05 -1.19 26.43
N THR A 307 8.39 -0.19 27.26
CA THR A 307 7.43 0.52 28.12
C THR A 307 6.38 1.25 27.28
N LEU A 308 6.80 1.99 26.25
CA LEU A 308 5.87 2.70 25.36
C LEU A 308 4.96 1.71 24.60
N SER A 309 5.51 0.62 24.08
CA SER A 309 4.71 -0.41 23.39
C SER A 309 3.63 -1.02 24.30
N ASN A 310 3.95 -1.26 25.57
CA ASN A 310 2.99 -1.80 26.54
C ASN A 310 1.92 -0.78 26.92
N GLU A 311 2.28 0.50 27.03
CA GLU A 311 1.32 1.58 27.25
C GLU A 311 0.31 1.68 26.09
N VAL A 312 0.80 1.73 24.85
CA VAL A 312 -0.05 1.83 23.66
C VAL A 312 -0.94 0.59 23.52
N GLU A 313 -0.40 -0.62 23.75
CA GLU A 313 -1.20 -1.85 23.71
C GLU A 313 -2.31 -1.86 24.77
N ALA A 314 -2.02 -1.39 25.99
CA ALA A 314 -3.04 -1.26 27.05
C ALA A 314 -4.13 -0.25 26.67
N ALA A 315 -3.75 0.88 26.04
CA ALA A 315 -4.69 1.87 25.56
C ALA A 315 -5.54 1.34 24.39
N LEU A 316 -4.96 0.61 23.43
CA LEU A 316 -5.70 -0.06 22.35
C LEU A 316 -6.77 -1.00 22.91
N LYS A 317 -6.40 -1.87 23.86
CA LYS A 317 -7.35 -2.80 24.51
C LYS A 317 -8.52 -2.08 25.18
N LYS A 318 -8.31 -0.86 25.68
CA LYS A 318 -9.31 -0.08 26.41
C LYS A 318 -10.19 0.78 25.50
N TYR A 319 -9.64 1.36 24.44
CA TYR A 319 -10.33 2.39 23.65
C TYR A 319 -10.62 2.00 22.20
N ALA A 320 -9.90 1.04 21.62
CA ALA A 320 -10.03 0.70 20.20
C ALA A 320 -11.12 -0.32 19.90
N VAL A 321 -11.69 -0.99 20.91
CA VAL A 321 -12.74 -2.00 20.71
C VAL A 321 -14.13 -1.36 20.78
N TYR A 322 -14.95 -1.59 19.76
CA TYR A 322 -16.36 -1.22 19.72
C TYR A 322 -17.24 -2.47 19.73
N ASN A 323 -18.35 -2.43 20.48
CA ASN A 323 -19.32 -3.54 20.49
C ASN A 323 -20.39 -3.30 19.42
N HIS A 324 -20.12 -3.75 18.19
CA HIS A 324 -21.02 -3.56 17.06
C HIS A 324 -22.28 -4.43 17.18
N PRO A 325 -23.49 -3.88 16.97
CA PRO A 325 -24.74 -4.64 17.15
C PRO A 325 -24.86 -5.85 16.23
N LYS A 326 -24.27 -5.80 15.03
CA LYS A 326 -24.26 -6.89 14.04
C LYS A 326 -23.05 -7.84 14.12
N TYR A 327 -21.88 -7.32 14.48
CA TYR A 327 -20.61 -8.05 14.35
C TYR A 327 -19.99 -8.45 15.70
N GLY A 328 -20.58 -8.01 16.82
CA GLY A 328 -19.97 -8.16 18.13
C GLY A 328 -18.78 -7.21 18.31
N LYS A 329 -17.79 -7.60 19.12
CA LYS A 329 -16.58 -6.79 19.32
C LYS A 329 -15.78 -6.69 18.04
N ILE A 330 -15.55 -5.47 17.57
CA ILE A 330 -14.69 -5.12 16.43
C ILE A 330 -13.67 -4.06 16.86
N TYR A 331 -12.61 -3.87 16.09
CA TYR A 331 -11.72 -2.72 16.22
C TYR A 331 -12.31 -1.53 15.44
N ALA A 332 -12.31 -0.34 16.06
CA ALA A 332 -12.55 0.92 15.36
C ALA A 332 -11.34 1.27 14.49
N PHE A 333 -11.55 2.10 13.46
CA PHE A 333 -10.47 2.58 12.61
C PHE A 333 -9.70 3.72 13.28
N GLU A 334 -10.43 4.65 13.88
CA GLU A 334 -9.90 5.84 14.54
C GLU A 334 -10.70 6.13 15.81
N VAL A 335 -10.02 6.59 16.86
CA VAL A 335 -10.63 7.01 18.12
C VAL A 335 -10.01 8.31 18.62
N ASP A 336 -10.68 9.02 19.53
CA ASP A 336 -10.20 10.30 20.08
C ASP A 336 -9.89 10.26 21.59
N GLY A 337 -10.19 9.15 22.26
CA GLY A 337 -10.05 9.00 23.72
C GLY A 337 -11.13 9.71 24.55
N PHE A 338 -12.01 10.52 23.93
CA PHE A 338 -13.22 11.04 24.59
C PHE A 338 -14.37 10.05 24.56
N GLY A 339 -14.37 9.14 23.57
CA GLY A 339 -15.37 8.10 23.40
C GLY A 339 -15.89 8.00 21.97
N ASN A 340 -15.47 8.89 21.07
CA ASN A 340 -15.81 8.78 19.66
C ASN A 340 -14.98 7.68 19.00
N GLN A 341 -15.64 6.93 18.13
CA GLN A 341 -15.05 5.81 17.40
C GLN A 341 -15.56 5.85 15.97
N LEU A 342 -14.65 5.98 15.00
CA LEU A 342 -14.96 5.90 13.58
C LEU A 342 -14.90 4.44 13.14
N LEU A 343 -15.99 3.95 12.57
CA LEU A 343 -16.12 2.56 12.13
C LEU A 343 -16.05 2.54 10.59
N MET A 344 -14.87 2.21 10.07
CA MET A 344 -14.58 2.05 8.64
C MET A 344 -13.33 1.18 8.47
N ASP A 345 -12.84 1.06 7.24
CA ASP A 345 -11.43 0.73 6.96
C ASP A 345 -10.99 1.48 5.70
N ASP A 346 -9.69 1.66 5.55
CA ASP A 346 -9.05 2.19 4.34
C ASP A 346 -8.19 1.10 3.70
N ALA A 347 -8.00 1.15 2.38
CA ALA A 347 -7.21 0.16 1.68
C ALA A 347 -5.71 0.20 2.03
N ASN A 348 -5.17 1.37 2.39
CA ASN A 348 -3.75 1.57 2.62
C ASN A 348 -3.27 0.87 3.90
N VAL A 349 -2.17 0.13 3.80
CA VAL A 349 -1.59 -0.60 4.93
C VAL A 349 -0.67 0.34 5.73
N PRO A 350 -0.77 0.40 7.08
CA PRO A 350 -1.60 -0.40 7.97
C PRO A 350 -3.10 -0.09 7.93
N SER A 351 -3.90 -1.14 7.69
CA SER A 351 -5.37 -1.15 7.72
C SER A 351 -5.87 -2.22 8.69
N LEU A 352 -7.15 -2.16 9.08
CA LEU A 352 -7.73 -3.15 10.00
C LEU A 352 -7.70 -4.55 9.39
N ILE A 353 -8.03 -4.68 8.10
CA ILE A 353 -7.97 -5.97 7.40
C ILE A 353 -6.56 -6.56 7.36
N ALA A 354 -5.52 -5.71 7.33
CA ALA A 354 -4.12 -6.09 7.17
C ALA A 354 -3.35 -6.31 8.50
N LEU A 355 -3.99 -6.16 9.66
CA LEU A 355 -3.33 -6.35 10.96
C LEU A 355 -2.55 -7.69 11.06
N PRO A 356 -3.06 -8.85 10.59
CA PRO A 356 -2.29 -10.09 10.62
C PRO A 356 -1.16 -10.16 9.59
N TYR A 357 -1.27 -9.45 8.46
CA TYR A 357 -0.19 -9.37 7.46
C TYR A 357 1.05 -8.70 8.06
N LEU A 358 0.86 -7.63 8.85
CA LEU A 358 1.94 -6.94 9.56
C LEU A 358 2.43 -7.70 10.80
N GLY A 359 1.65 -8.68 11.27
CA GLY A 359 1.92 -9.49 12.46
C GLY A 359 1.49 -8.81 13.77
N ASP A 360 0.59 -7.83 13.70
CA ASP A 360 0.17 -7.04 14.86
C ASP A 360 -0.91 -7.73 15.69
N VAL A 361 -1.74 -8.53 15.03
CA VAL A 361 -2.71 -9.43 15.67
C VAL A 361 -2.63 -10.81 15.02
N LYS A 362 -3.02 -11.85 15.75
CA LYS A 362 -3.14 -13.19 15.15
C LYS A 362 -4.34 -13.22 14.21
N VAL A 363 -4.23 -13.91 13.08
CA VAL A 363 -5.34 -14.08 12.13
C VAL A 363 -6.58 -14.72 12.77
N ASN A 364 -6.42 -15.50 13.84
CA ASN A 364 -7.52 -16.13 14.56
C ASN A 364 -8.02 -15.35 15.78
N ASP A 365 -7.58 -14.11 16.00
CA ASP A 365 -8.16 -13.22 17.02
C ASP A 365 -9.66 -13.04 16.72
N PRO A 366 -10.56 -13.36 17.67
CA PRO A 366 -12.00 -13.24 17.44
C PRO A 366 -12.45 -11.80 17.14
N ILE A 367 -11.83 -10.78 17.74
CA ILE A 367 -12.14 -9.37 17.46
C ILE A 367 -11.70 -9.02 16.05
N TYR A 368 -10.52 -9.48 15.61
CA TYR A 368 -10.07 -9.33 14.23
C TYR A 368 -11.03 -10.02 13.25
N GLN A 369 -11.45 -11.25 13.51
CA GLN A 369 -12.36 -11.98 12.62
C GLN A 369 -13.72 -11.29 12.48
N ASN A 370 -14.24 -10.71 13.57
CA ASN A 370 -15.43 -9.86 13.51
C ASN A 370 -15.19 -8.58 12.70
N THR A 371 -14.04 -7.93 12.92
CA THR A 371 -13.63 -6.72 12.19
C THR A 371 -13.49 -7.01 10.70
N ARG A 372 -12.87 -8.13 10.31
CA ARG A 372 -12.70 -8.56 8.92
C ARG A 372 -14.04 -8.73 8.19
N LYS A 373 -15.07 -9.23 8.88
CA LYS A 373 -16.44 -9.32 8.35
C LYS A 373 -17.08 -7.93 8.19
N PHE A 374 -16.90 -7.06 9.19
CA PHE A 374 -17.40 -5.69 9.16
C PHE A 374 -16.80 -4.88 8.00
N VAL A 375 -15.47 -4.86 7.87
CA VAL A 375 -14.77 -4.02 6.89
C VAL A 375 -14.98 -4.47 5.44
N TRP A 376 -15.28 -5.76 5.23
CA TRP A 376 -15.64 -6.32 3.92
C TRP A 376 -17.17 -6.44 3.75
N SER A 377 -17.89 -5.38 4.12
CA SER A 377 -19.34 -5.28 4.00
C SER A 377 -19.77 -3.84 3.74
N GLU A 378 -20.99 -3.63 3.26
CA GLU A 378 -21.56 -2.28 3.04
C GLU A 378 -21.78 -1.48 4.35
N ASP A 379 -21.56 -2.08 5.52
CA ASP A 379 -21.53 -1.33 6.79
C ASP A 379 -20.23 -0.52 6.95
N ASN A 380 -19.18 -0.84 6.17
CA ASN A 380 -18.01 0.01 6.00
C ASN A 380 -18.31 1.05 4.89
N PRO A 381 -18.30 2.37 5.20
CA PRO A 381 -18.61 3.41 4.22
C PRO A 381 -17.72 3.43 2.97
N TYR A 382 -16.53 2.84 3.05
CA TYR A 382 -15.55 2.78 1.96
C TYR A 382 -15.38 1.38 1.38
N PHE A 383 -16.29 0.46 1.69
CA PHE A 383 -16.44 -0.77 0.94
C PHE A 383 -17.38 -0.54 -0.25
N PHE A 384 -16.94 -0.93 -1.43
CA PHE A 384 -17.71 -0.79 -2.66
C PHE A 384 -17.90 -2.14 -3.32
N LYS A 385 -19.05 -2.31 -3.96
CA LYS A 385 -19.42 -3.50 -4.72
C LYS A 385 -20.10 -3.11 -6.01
N GLY A 386 -19.61 -3.64 -7.13
CA GLY A 386 -20.11 -3.35 -8.46
C GLY A 386 -20.00 -4.55 -9.39
N THR A 387 -20.20 -4.31 -10.68
CA THR A 387 -20.21 -5.35 -11.71
C THR A 387 -18.83 -5.95 -11.98
N ALA A 388 -17.75 -5.20 -11.74
CA ALA A 388 -16.38 -5.63 -12.02
C ALA A 388 -15.66 -6.22 -10.79
N GLY A 389 -16.10 -5.88 -9.58
CA GLY A 389 -15.48 -6.38 -8.36
C GLY A 389 -16.07 -5.78 -7.09
N GLU A 390 -15.48 -6.17 -5.97
CA GLU A 390 -15.79 -5.62 -4.65
C GLU A 390 -14.51 -5.48 -3.83
N GLY A 391 -14.47 -4.49 -2.95
CA GLY A 391 -13.34 -4.26 -2.07
C GLY A 391 -13.39 -2.93 -1.37
N ILE A 392 -12.32 -2.62 -0.65
CA ILE A 392 -12.20 -1.40 0.14
C ILE A 392 -11.43 -0.37 -0.69
N GLY A 393 -11.88 0.87 -0.64
CA GLY A 393 -11.17 2.04 -1.15
C GLY A 393 -10.75 2.96 -0.01
N GLY A 394 -11.16 4.22 -0.09
CA GLY A 394 -10.87 5.24 0.89
C GLY A 394 -11.33 6.62 0.40
N PRO A 395 -11.31 7.65 1.25
CA PRO A 395 -11.67 9.00 0.84
C PRO A 395 -10.65 9.65 -0.12
N HIS A 396 -9.44 9.10 -0.23
CA HIS A 396 -8.37 9.64 -1.06
C HIS A 396 -8.77 9.85 -2.52
N ILE A 397 -9.33 8.81 -3.14
CA ILE A 397 -9.89 8.84 -4.50
C ILE A 397 -11.41 9.07 -4.44
N GLY A 398 -12.05 8.59 -3.37
CA GLY A 398 -13.46 8.81 -3.13
C GLY A 398 -14.33 7.62 -3.55
N TYR A 399 -15.57 7.92 -3.90
CA TYR A 399 -16.63 6.92 -4.02
C TYR A 399 -16.40 5.95 -5.19
N ASP A 400 -16.81 4.71 -4.98
CA ASP A 400 -16.85 3.64 -5.97
C ASP A 400 -15.47 3.17 -6.50
N MET A 401 -14.37 3.70 -5.97
CA MET A 401 -13.01 3.37 -6.38
C MET A 401 -12.40 2.35 -5.41
N ILE A 402 -12.32 1.10 -5.84
CA ILE A 402 -11.76 -0.02 -5.08
C ILE A 402 -10.25 -0.05 -5.29
N TRP A 403 -9.48 -0.29 -4.23
CA TRP A 403 -8.03 -0.43 -4.34
C TRP A 403 -7.63 -1.91 -4.39
N PRO A 404 -6.80 -2.35 -5.37
CA PRO A 404 -6.25 -3.70 -5.41
C PRO A 404 -5.53 -4.10 -4.11
N MET A 405 -4.97 -3.13 -3.38
CA MET A 405 -4.34 -3.37 -2.07
C MET A 405 -5.28 -4.09 -1.10
N SER A 406 -6.56 -3.68 -1.04
CA SER A 406 -7.53 -4.30 -0.14
C SER A 406 -7.82 -5.76 -0.49
N ILE A 407 -7.90 -6.07 -1.79
CA ILE A 407 -8.12 -7.43 -2.31
C ILE A 407 -6.89 -8.31 -2.03
N MET A 408 -5.68 -7.77 -2.23
CA MET A 408 -4.44 -8.45 -1.88
C MET A 408 -4.37 -8.74 -0.38
N MET A 409 -4.69 -7.76 0.47
CA MET A 409 -4.68 -7.94 1.92
C MET A 409 -5.73 -8.94 2.40
N LYS A 410 -6.90 -8.98 1.75
CA LYS A 410 -7.88 -10.03 1.98
C LYS A 410 -7.30 -11.41 1.65
N ALA A 411 -6.60 -11.58 0.54
CA ALA A 411 -5.93 -12.83 0.18
C ALA A 411 -4.81 -13.20 1.16
N PHE A 412 -3.93 -12.25 1.52
CA PHE A 412 -2.83 -12.47 2.48
C PHE A 412 -3.30 -12.95 3.84
N THR A 413 -4.48 -12.50 4.27
CA THR A 413 -5.06 -12.79 5.59
C THR A 413 -6.16 -13.86 5.55
N SER A 414 -6.36 -14.49 4.39
CA SER A 414 -7.33 -15.57 4.24
C SER A 414 -6.83 -16.88 4.85
N GLN A 415 -7.76 -17.67 5.36
CA GLN A 415 -7.56 -19.08 5.76
C GLN A 415 -8.39 -20.03 4.90
N ASN A 416 -8.88 -19.55 3.75
CA ASN A 416 -9.77 -20.28 2.86
C ASN A 416 -9.29 -20.18 1.40
N ASP A 417 -8.97 -21.34 0.80
CA ASP A 417 -8.41 -21.40 -0.56
C ASP A 417 -9.37 -20.88 -1.63
N ALA A 418 -10.68 -21.08 -1.47
CA ALA A 418 -11.66 -20.53 -2.41
C ALA A 418 -11.72 -18.99 -2.33
N GLU A 419 -11.60 -18.41 -1.14
CA GLU A 419 -11.48 -16.96 -0.96
C GLU A 419 -10.20 -16.41 -1.60
N ILE A 420 -9.07 -17.08 -1.40
CA ILE A 420 -7.79 -16.71 -2.05
C ILE A 420 -7.96 -16.72 -3.56
N LYS A 421 -8.49 -17.82 -4.12
CA LYS A 421 -8.73 -17.94 -5.56
C LYS A 421 -9.60 -16.83 -6.12
N THR A 422 -10.70 -16.48 -5.44
CA THR A 422 -11.57 -15.36 -5.83
C THR A 422 -10.80 -14.04 -5.85
N CYS A 423 -9.96 -13.78 -4.84
CA CYS A 423 -9.15 -12.56 -4.80
C CYS A 423 -8.13 -12.51 -5.95
N ILE A 424 -7.39 -13.60 -6.20
CA ILE A 424 -6.41 -13.65 -7.30
C ILE A 424 -7.10 -13.43 -8.66
N LYS A 425 -8.24 -14.08 -8.90
CA LYS A 425 -9.02 -13.86 -10.12
C LYS A 425 -9.47 -12.41 -10.27
N MET A 426 -9.99 -11.80 -9.20
CA MET A 426 -10.41 -10.41 -9.24
C MET A 426 -9.24 -9.48 -9.60
N LEU A 427 -8.07 -9.68 -8.99
CA LEU A 427 -6.86 -8.91 -9.33
C LEU A 427 -6.45 -9.06 -10.80
N MET A 428 -6.60 -10.25 -11.38
CA MET A 428 -6.34 -10.50 -12.81
C MET A 428 -7.38 -9.84 -13.71
N ASP A 429 -8.64 -9.81 -13.29
CA ASP A 429 -9.76 -9.31 -14.10
C ASP A 429 -9.94 -7.79 -14.02
N THR A 430 -9.30 -7.12 -13.05
CA THR A 430 -9.44 -5.67 -12.80
C THR A 430 -8.17 -4.86 -13.10
N ASP A 431 -7.21 -5.41 -13.85
CA ASP A 431 -5.98 -4.71 -14.26
C ASP A 431 -6.16 -3.86 -15.53
N ALA A 432 -7.37 -3.75 -16.08
CA ALA A 432 -7.66 -3.09 -17.36
C ALA A 432 -6.83 -3.63 -18.56
N GLY A 433 -6.25 -4.83 -18.45
CA GLY A 433 -5.34 -5.41 -19.43
C GLY A 433 -3.91 -4.85 -19.41
N THR A 434 -3.53 -4.05 -18.40
CA THR A 434 -2.21 -3.43 -18.32
C THR A 434 -1.12 -4.38 -17.83
N GLY A 435 -1.48 -5.46 -17.13
CA GLY A 435 -0.54 -6.38 -16.50
C GLY A 435 0.15 -5.86 -15.25
N PHE A 436 -0.31 -4.74 -14.71
CA PHE A 436 0.20 -4.11 -13.49
C PHE A 436 -0.92 -3.89 -12.47
N MET A 437 -0.53 -3.70 -11.21
CA MET A 437 -1.46 -3.25 -10.18
C MET A 437 -1.55 -1.73 -10.19
N HIS A 438 -2.78 -1.24 -10.15
CA HIS A 438 -3.13 0.18 -10.04
C HIS A 438 -3.33 0.58 -8.59
N GLU A 439 -3.45 1.89 -8.33
CA GLU A 439 -3.86 2.40 -7.03
C GLU A 439 -5.31 2.06 -6.74
N SER A 440 -6.21 2.44 -7.65
CA SER A 440 -7.64 2.16 -7.55
C SER A 440 -8.26 1.90 -8.91
N PHE A 441 -9.42 1.23 -8.94
CA PHE A 441 -10.24 1.03 -10.11
C PHE A 441 -11.73 1.16 -9.77
N HIS A 442 -12.53 1.66 -10.71
CA HIS A 442 -13.96 1.85 -10.48
C HIS A 442 -14.71 0.51 -10.42
N LYS A 443 -15.58 0.33 -9.42
CA LYS A 443 -16.30 -0.93 -9.13
C LYS A 443 -17.08 -1.54 -10.29
N ASN A 444 -17.44 -0.73 -11.29
CA ASN A 444 -18.18 -1.15 -12.47
C ASN A 444 -17.36 -1.16 -13.77
N ASP A 445 -16.18 -0.53 -13.79
CA ASP A 445 -15.34 -0.43 -14.99
C ASP A 445 -13.85 -0.30 -14.60
N PRO A 446 -13.07 -1.40 -14.64
CA PRO A 446 -11.67 -1.36 -14.26
C PRO A 446 -10.79 -0.49 -15.16
N LYS A 447 -11.26 -0.11 -16.36
CA LYS A 447 -10.52 0.80 -17.25
C LYS A 447 -10.50 2.23 -16.72
N ASN A 448 -11.42 2.59 -15.82
CA ASN A 448 -11.32 3.80 -15.04
C ASN A 448 -10.50 3.50 -13.77
N PHE A 449 -9.19 3.69 -13.85
CA PHE A 449 -8.25 3.43 -12.77
C PHE A 449 -7.33 4.64 -12.52
N THR A 450 -6.67 4.65 -11.36
CA THR A 450 -5.68 5.66 -10.99
C THR A 450 -4.29 5.04 -10.83
N ARG A 451 -3.24 5.83 -11.09
CA ARG A 451 -1.81 5.46 -11.03
C ARG A 451 -1.46 4.19 -11.81
N SER A 452 -1.08 4.37 -13.08
CA SER A 452 -0.61 3.26 -13.93
C SER A 452 0.75 2.70 -13.49
N TRP A 453 1.53 3.47 -12.73
CA TRP A 453 2.85 3.06 -12.25
C TRP A 453 2.97 3.24 -10.74
N PHE A 454 2.55 2.21 -10.01
CA PHE A 454 2.62 2.16 -8.56
C PHE A 454 3.43 0.96 -8.08
N ALA A 455 4.74 1.16 -7.85
CA ALA A 455 5.68 0.07 -7.61
C ALA A 455 5.43 -0.69 -6.31
N TRP A 456 4.87 -0.05 -5.28
CA TRP A 456 4.44 -0.73 -4.06
C TRP A 456 3.35 -1.77 -4.35
N GLN A 457 2.34 -1.44 -5.15
CA GLN A 457 1.25 -2.37 -5.48
C GLN A 457 1.74 -3.54 -6.31
N ASN A 458 2.60 -3.26 -7.29
CA ASN A 458 3.27 -4.29 -8.08
C ASN A 458 4.08 -5.25 -7.20
N THR A 459 4.82 -4.70 -6.22
CA THR A 459 5.57 -5.50 -5.25
C THR A 459 4.66 -6.39 -4.42
N LEU A 460 3.56 -5.87 -3.88
CA LEU A 460 2.62 -6.64 -3.05
C LEU A 460 1.98 -7.80 -3.84
N PHE A 461 1.66 -7.59 -5.12
CA PHE A 461 1.13 -8.65 -5.95
C PHE A 461 2.17 -9.76 -6.19
N GLY A 462 3.40 -9.37 -6.53
CA GLY A 462 4.50 -10.32 -6.65
C GLY A 462 4.77 -11.07 -5.33
N GLU A 463 4.74 -10.38 -4.20
CA GLU A 463 4.85 -11.00 -2.86
C GLU A 463 3.74 -12.03 -2.62
N LEU A 464 2.49 -11.70 -2.99
CA LEU A 464 1.33 -12.57 -2.77
C LEU A 464 1.45 -13.87 -3.54
N ILE A 465 1.77 -13.80 -4.84
CA ILE A 465 1.93 -14.99 -5.67
C ILE A 465 3.11 -15.84 -5.19
N LEU A 466 4.24 -15.19 -4.84
CA LEU A 466 5.42 -15.89 -4.33
C LEU A 466 5.12 -16.59 -2.99
N LYS A 467 4.40 -15.94 -2.08
CA LYS A 467 3.94 -16.54 -0.82
C LYS A 467 3.12 -17.80 -1.09
N LEU A 468 2.11 -17.71 -1.94
CA LEU A 468 1.21 -18.83 -2.24
C LEU A 468 1.96 -20.03 -2.84
N VAL A 469 2.90 -19.78 -3.76
CA VAL A 469 3.74 -20.86 -4.31
C VAL A 469 4.61 -21.48 -3.22
N ASN A 470 5.27 -20.68 -2.38
CA ASN A 470 6.12 -21.19 -1.30
C ASN A 470 5.32 -21.95 -0.22
N GLU A 471 4.04 -21.64 -0.04
CA GLU A 471 3.11 -22.38 0.84
C GLU A 471 2.53 -23.65 0.18
N GLY A 472 3.02 -24.04 -1.00
CA GLY A 472 2.57 -25.23 -1.71
C GLY A 472 1.20 -25.09 -2.38
N LYS A 473 0.71 -23.86 -2.60
CA LYS A 473 -0.61 -23.57 -3.19
C LYS A 473 -0.54 -23.34 -4.71
N VAL A 474 0.46 -23.89 -5.39
CA VAL A 474 0.57 -23.78 -6.85
C VAL A 474 -0.62 -24.41 -7.58
N ASP A 475 -1.14 -25.54 -7.10
CA ASP A 475 -2.32 -26.19 -7.69
C ASP A 475 -3.57 -25.31 -7.58
N LEU A 476 -3.69 -24.53 -6.50
CA LEU A 476 -4.77 -23.55 -6.35
C LEU A 476 -4.67 -22.47 -7.43
N LEU A 477 -3.47 -21.93 -7.66
CA LEU A 477 -3.23 -20.93 -8.71
C LEU A 477 -3.46 -21.51 -10.11
N ASN A 478 -2.97 -22.72 -10.37
CA ASN A 478 -3.13 -23.43 -11.64
C ASN A 478 -4.56 -23.87 -11.94
N SER A 479 -5.44 -23.87 -10.92
CA SER A 479 -6.87 -24.10 -11.10
C SER A 479 -7.64 -22.88 -11.65
N ILE A 480 -6.98 -21.72 -11.80
CA ILE A 480 -7.53 -20.52 -12.43
C ILE A 480 -7.41 -20.68 -13.94
N GLN A 481 -8.56 -20.77 -14.62
CA GLN A 481 -8.66 -20.85 -16.08
C GLN A 481 -8.30 -19.52 -16.72
#